data_AF-A0A9D5FKG8-F1
#
_entry.id   AF-A0A9D5FKG8-F1
#
_cell.length_a   1.000
_cell.length_b   1.000
_cell.length_c   1.000
_cell.angle_alpha   90.00
_cell.angle_beta   90.00
_cell.angle_gamma   90.00
#
_symmetry.space_group_name_H-M   'P 1'
#
loop_
_entity.id
_entity.type
_entity.pdbx_description
1 polymer ?
#
loop_
_entity_poly.entity_id
_entity_poly.type
_entity_poly.pdbx_seq_one_letter_code
_entity_poly.pdbx_strand_id
1 'polypeptide(L)'
;MTAHEAILRSGAGLFYATENVSRENWRTFVDNLDLDLHYPGIQGYGFSMLISPDILAQHTAEIRAQGFPEYQVRPDGERENYTSIIYIEPFSGRNLKAFGYDMFSEPVRRYDMERARDQPSTQAARKRKWSVKP
;
A
#
# COMPACT_ATOMS: atom_id res chain seq x y z
N MET A 1 15.39 -14.98 3.68
CA MET A 1 14.52 -13.96 3.06
C MET A 1 13.58 -14.70 2.13
N THR A 2 12.26 -14.54 2.28
CA THR A 2 11.30 -15.16 1.34
C THR A 2 11.19 -14.29 0.09
N ALA A 3 10.69 -14.85 -1.02
CA ALA A 3 10.43 -14.08 -2.23
C ALA A 3 9.51 -12.86 -1.95
N HIS A 4 8.45 -13.07 -1.16
CA HIS A 4 7.51 -12.01 -0.76
C HIS A 4 8.15 -10.90 0.08
N GLU A 5 9.16 -11.22 0.88
CA GLU A 5 9.89 -10.20 1.63
C GLU A 5 10.83 -9.40 0.72
N ALA A 6 11.50 -10.07 -0.21
CA ALA A 6 12.41 -9.43 -1.16
C ALA A 6 11.69 -8.39 -2.02
N ILE A 7 10.47 -8.70 -2.49
CA ILE A 7 9.67 -7.75 -3.26
C ILE A 7 9.18 -6.56 -2.42
N LEU A 8 8.76 -6.77 -1.16
CA LEU A 8 8.39 -5.65 -0.29
C LEU A 8 9.59 -4.71 -0.04
N ARG A 9 10.78 -5.29 0.15
CA ARG A 9 12.03 -4.53 0.29
C ARG A 9 12.43 -3.80 -0.99
N SER A 10 12.19 -4.36 -2.17
CA SER A 10 12.56 -3.69 -3.43
C SER A 10 11.72 -2.43 -3.63
N GLY A 11 10.41 -2.47 -3.39
CA GLY A 11 9.60 -1.24 -3.46
C GLY A 11 9.98 -0.23 -2.39
N ALA A 12 10.25 -0.65 -1.15
CA ALA A 12 10.79 0.27 -0.14
C ALA A 12 12.11 0.91 -0.60
N GLY A 13 13.00 0.14 -1.21
CA GLY A 13 14.26 0.61 -1.79
C GLY A 13 14.06 1.70 -2.85
N LEU A 14 13.03 1.58 -3.71
CA LEU A 14 12.70 2.62 -4.69
C LEU A 14 12.42 3.98 -4.03
N PHE A 15 11.62 3.98 -2.95
CA PHE A 15 11.29 5.21 -2.20
C PHE A 15 12.48 5.74 -1.39
N TYR A 16 13.38 4.89 -0.91
CA TYR A 16 14.61 5.36 -0.25
C TYR A 16 15.63 5.95 -1.23
N ALA A 17 15.66 5.48 -2.47
CA ALA A 17 16.63 5.91 -3.47
C ALA A 17 16.17 7.13 -4.28
N THR A 18 14.89 7.50 -4.22
CA THR A 18 14.27 8.52 -5.08
C THR A 18 13.52 9.54 -4.24
N GLU A 19 13.83 10.83 -4.38
CA GLU A 19 13.19 11.90 -3.62
C GLU A 19 11.67 11.96 -3.88
N ASN A 20 11.27 11.84 -5.15
CA ASN A 20 9.88 11.89 -5.58
C ASN A 20 9.56 10.72 -6.50
N VAL A 21 8.86 9.71 -5.99
CA VAL A 21 8.35 8.59 -6.79
C VAL A 21 6.99 8.98 -7.36
N SER A 22 6.91 9.17 -8.68
CA SER A 22 5.62 9.39 -9.36
C SER A 22 4.85 8.09 -9.56
N ARG A 23 3.56 8.19 -9.90
CA ARG A 23 2.72 7.04 -10.28
C ARG A 23 3.30 6.28 -11.49
N GLU A 24 3.86 7.00 -12.47
CA GLU A 24 4.48 6.38 -13.64
C GLU A 24 5.76 5.63 -13.26
N ASN A 25 6.59 6.19 -12.36
CA ASN A 25 7.75 5.47 -11.83
C ASN A 25 7.33 4.20 -11.10
N TRP A 26 6.30 4.26 -10.26
CA TRP A 26 5.77 3.09 -9.56
C TRP A 26 5.27 2.03 -10.54
N ARG A 27 4.44 2.42 -11.52
CA ARG A 27 3.93 1.51 -12.54
C ARG A 27 5.07 0.82 -13.30
N THR A 28 6.02 1.61 -13.79
CA THR A 28 7.18 1.09 -14.54
C THR A 28 7.98 0.13 -13.67
N PHE A 29 8.20 0.47 -12.40
CA PHE A 29 8.89 -0.41 -11.46
C PHE A 29 8.15 -1.74 -11.28
N VAL A 30 6.83 -1.71 -11.04
CA VAL A 30 6.04 -2.94 -10.85
C VAL A 30 5.96 -3.78 -12.12
N ASP A 31 5.81 -3.15 -13.29
CA ASP A 31 5.81 -3.84 -14.58
C ASP A 31 7.14 -4.60 -14.81
N ASN A 32 8.28 -4.06 -14.34
CA ASN A 32 9.59 -4.71 -14.45
C ASN A 32 9.86 -5.80 -13.37
N LEU A 33 8.96 -6.00 -12.41
CA LEU A 33 9.07 -7.10 -11.44
C LEU A 33 8.51 -8.42 -11.98
N ASP A 34 7.78 -8.40 -13.09
CA ASP A 34 7.12 -9.56 -13.70
C ASP A 34 6.39 -10.42 -12.66
N LEU A 35 5.48 -9.79 -11.89
CA LEU A 35 4.84 -10.40 -10.71
C LEU A 35 4.18 -11.74 -11.00
N ASP A 36 3.53 -11.86 -12.15
CA ASP A 36 2.85 -13.08 -12.56
C ASP A 36 3.83 -14.25 -12.75
N LEU A 37 5.07 -13.96 -13.18
CA LEU A 37 6.10 -14.96 -13.41
C LEU A 37 6.88 -15.29 -12.12
N HIS A 38 7.29 -14.27 -11.37
CA HIS A 38 8.22 -14.44 -10.25
C HIS A 38 7.54 -14.54 -8.88
N TYR A 39 6.28 -14.10 -8.78
CA TYR A 39 5.52 -14.03 -7.52
C TYR A 39 4.07 -14.50 -7.69
N PRO A 40 3.85 -15.76 -8.14
CA PRO A 40 2.51 -16.26 -8.39
C PRO A 40 1.63 -16.20 -7.14
N GLY A 41 0.42 -15.65 -7.30
CA GLY A 41 -0.55 -15.47 -6.24
C GLY A 41 -0.59 -14.05 -5.64
N ILE A 42 0.37 -13.17 -5.96
CA ILE A 42 0.23 -11.74 -5.69
C ILE A 42 -0.83 -11.16 -6.64
N GLN A 43 -1.86 -10.54 -6.07
CA GLN A 43 -3.00 -10.00 -6.84
C GLN A 43 -2.96 -8.48 -6.99
N GLY A 44 -2.04 -7.84 -6.26
CA GLY A 44 -1.80 -6.42 -6.35
C GLY A 44 -0.59 -6.05 -5.51
N TYR A 45 0.17 -5.08 -6.00
CA TYR A 45 1.32 -4.53 -5.31
C TYR A 45 1.22 -3.01 -5.25
N GLY A 46 1.26 -2.47 -4.04
CA GLY A 46 0.92 -1.07 -3.81
C GLY A 46 1.70 -0.44 -2.67
N PHE A 47 1.61 0.88 -2.63
CA PHE A 47 2.23 1.74 -1.64
C PHE A 47 1.16 2.51 -0.88
N SER A 48 1.24 2.47 0.44
CA SER A 48 0.37 3.22 1.34
C SER A 48 1.17 4.31 2.04
N MET A 49 0.68 5.54 1.95
CA MET A 49 1.26 6.71 2.61
C MET A 49 0.66 6.86 4.01
N LEU A 50 1.49 7.21 4.99
CA LEU A 50 1.05 7.64 6.32
C LEU A 50 0.74 9.14 6.27
N ILE A 51 -0.43 9.53 6.77
CA ILE A 51 -1.01 10.88 6.62
C ILE A 51 -1.46 11.33 8.00
N SER A 52 -0.94 12.46 8.47
CA SER A 52 -1.41 13.08 9.72
C SER A 52 -2.69 13.91 9.47
N PRO A 53 -3.53 14.13 10.49
CA PRO A 53 -4.81 14.83 10.33
C PRO A 53 -4.66 16.25 9.75
N ASP A 54 -3.57 16.94 10.06
CA ASP A 54 -3.26 18.30 9.60
C ASP A 54 -2.97 18.40 8.09
N ILE A 55 -2.49 17.33 7.45
CA ILE A 55 -2.20 17.32 6.01
C ILE A 55 -3.24 16.56 5.18
N LEU A 56 -4.25 15.93 5.79
CA LEU A 56 -5.23 15.09 5.09
C LEU A 56 -5.96 15.82 3.95
N ALA A 57 -6.34 17.08 4.19
CA ALA A 57 -7.01 17.91 3.20
C ALA A 57 -6.09 18.25 2.01
N GLN A 58 -4.84 18.63 2.31
CA GLN A 58 -3.82 18.91 1.30
C GLN A 58 -3.54 17.67 0.44
N HIS A 59 -3.27 16.53 1.08
CA HIS A 59 -3.05 15.25 0.42
C HIS A 59 -4.19 14.89 -0.54
N THR A 60 -5.43 15.02 -0.07
CA THR A 60 -6.61 14.73 -0.90
C THR A 60 -6.68 15.64 -2.12
N ALA A 61 -6.40 16.94 -1.96
CA ALA A 61 -6.37 17.89 -3.07
C ALA A 61 -5.25 17.59 -4.08
N GLU A 62 -4.05 17.22 -3.61
CA GLU A 62 -2.92 16.86 -4.46
C GLU A 62 -3.21 15.63 -5.32
N ILE A 63 -3.78 14.56 -4.74
CA ILE A 63 -4.15 13.37 -5.51
C ILE A 63 -5.28 13.68 -6.50
N ARG A 64 -6.25 14.54 -6.13
CA ARG A 64 -7.31 14.98 -7.05
C ARG A 64 -6.73 15.75 -8.23
N ALA A 65 -5.76 16.62 -8.01
CA ALA A 65 -5.06 17.38 -9.05
C ALA A 65 -4.26 16.49 -10.01
N GLN A 66 -3.89 15.27 -9.60
CA GLN A 66 -3.24 14.26 -10.45
C GLN A 66 -4.23 13.51 -11.38
N GLY A 67 -5.49 13.93 -11.44
CA GLY A 67 -6.51 13.35 -12.34
C GLY A 67 -7.47 12.36 -11.66
N PHE A 68 -7.55 12.36 -10.33
CA PHE A 68 -8.46 11.50 -9.57
C PHE A 68 -9.49 12.33 -8.79
N PRO A 69 -10.44 13.02 -9.46
CA PRO A 69 -11.34 13.99 -8.82
C PRO A 69 -12.18 13.38 -7.69
N GLU A 70 -12.52 12.10 -7.80
CA GLU A 70 -13.31 11.34 -6.81
C GLU A 70 -12.46 10.74 -5.68
N TYR A 71 -11.15 11.03 -5.64
CA TYR A 71 -10.28 10.49 -4.60
C TYR A 71 -10.70 10.99 -3.22
N GLN A 72 -10.71 10.07 -2.26
CA GLN A 72 -10.91 10.31 -0.84
C GLN A 72 -10.24 9.19 -0.04
N VAL A 73 -9.75 9.53 1.15
CA VAL A 73 -9.29 8.55 2.14
C VAL A 73 -10.51 7.89 2.77
N ARG A 74 -10.58 6.55 2.74
CA ARG A 74 -11.74 5.76 3.15
C ARG A 74 -11.35 4.62 4.08
N PRO A 75 -12.18 4.28 5.08
CA PRO A 75 -13.47 4.90 5.41
C PRO A 75 -13.31 6.24 6.12
N ASP A 76 -14.36 7.04 6.10
CA ASP A 76 -14.41 8.31 6.82
C ASP A 76 -14.29 8.09 8.34
N GLY A 77 -13.98 9.16 9.07
CA GLY A 77 -13.88 9.17 10.53
C GLY A 77 -12.59 9.81 11.05
N GLU A 78 -12.63 10.30 12.28
CA GLU A 78 -11.48 10.90 12.95
C GLU A 78 -10.52 9.84 13.49
N ARG A 79 -9.22 10.03 13.24
CA ARG A 79 -8.14 9.13 13.66
C ARG A 79 -6.90 9.93 14.00
N GLU A 80 -6.04 9.38 14.86
CA GLU A 80 -4.74 9.99 15.18
C GLU A 80 -3.81 10.08 13.97
N ASN A 81 -3.85 9.05 13.12
CA ASN A 81 -3.15 9.00 11.85
C ASN A 81 -4.01 8.21 10.85
N TYR A 82 -3.91 8.59 9.59
CA TYR A 82 -4.52 7.91 8.47
C TYR A 82 -3.44 7.20 7.68
N THR A 83 -3.85 6.17 6.95
CA THR A 83 -3.08 5.72 5.80
C THR A 83 -3.89 5.89 4.53
N SER A 84 -3.23 5.88 3.39
CA SER A 84 -3.92 5.70 2.12
C SER A 84 -3.03 5.01 1.10
N ILE A 85 -3.59 3.97 0.47
CA ILE A 85 -3.02 3.39 -0.75
C ILE A 85 -3.13 4.42 -1.89
N ILE A 86 -1.99 4.98 -2.30
CA ILE A 86 -1.93 5.97 -3.39
C ILE A 86 -1.43 5.38 -4.70
N TYR A 87 -0.64 4.31 -4.63
CA TYR A 87 -0.23 3.51 -5.78
C TYR A 87 -0.64 2.06 -5.58
N ILE A 88 -1.20 1.45 -6.62
CA ILE A 88 -1.59 0.05 -6.62
C ILE A 88 -1.58 -0.45 -8.05
N GLU A 89 -0.83 -1.53 -8.30
CA GLU A 89 -0.73 -2.15 -9.61
C GLU A 89 -1.18 -3.62 -9.60
N PRO A 90 -1.86 -4.10 -10.65
CA PRO A 90 -2.38 -3.30 -11.77
C PRO A 90 -3.45 -2.31 -11.29
N PHE A 91 -3.41 -1.07 -11.78
CA PHE A 91 -4.38 -0.02 -11.45
C PHE A 91 -5.71 -0.23 -12.19
N SER A 92 -6.34 -1.37 -11.97
CA SER A 92 -7.57 -1.79 -12.65
C SER A 92 -8.37 -2.81 -11.84
N GLY A 93 -9.61 -3.06 -12.27
CA GLY A 93 -10.46 -4.11 -11.70
C GLY A 93 -10.63 -3.99 -10.18
N ARG A 94 -10.36 -5.09 -9.46
CA ARG A 94 -10.51 -5.17 -7.99
C ARG A 94 -9.58 -4.23 -7.23
N ASN A 95 -8.43 -3.88 -7.78
CA ASN A 95 -7.41 -3.09 -7.10
C ASN A 95 -7.82 -1.63 -6.95
N LEU A 96 -8.71 -1.13 -7.82
CA LEU A 96 -9.28 0.22 -7.70
C LEU A 96 -10.05 0.42 -6.39
N LYS A 97 -10.61 -0.64 -5.80
CA LYS A 97 -11.29 -0.55 -4.49
C LYS A 97 -10.33 -0.17 -3.37
N ALA A 98 -9.07 -0.59 -3.50
CA ALA A 98 -8.02 -0.33 -2.54
C ALA A 98 -7.47 1.10 -2.67
N PHE A 99 -7.60 1.76 -3.83
CA PHE A 99 -7.14 3.13 -4.00
C PHE A 99 -7.89 4.09 -3.07
N GLY A 100 -7.15 4.85 -2.26
CA GLY A 100 -7.73 5.68 -1.19
C GLY A 100 -8.08 4.92 0.09
N TYR A 101 -7.87 3.61 0.17
CA TYR A 101 -8.22 2.84 1.36
C TYR A 101 -7.19 3.04 2.48
N ASP A 102 -7.71 3.36 3.66
CA ASP A 102 -7.02 3.49 4.92
C ASP A 102 -6.88 2.11 5.57
N MET A 103 -5.70 1.53 5.43
CA MET A 103 -5.37 0.24 6.00
C MET A 103 -5.35 0.27 7.54
N PHE A 104 -5.16 1.44 8.16
CA PHE A 104 -5.21 1.60 9.62
C PHE A 104 -6.63 1.54 10.18
N SER A 105 -7.65 1.63 9.33
CA SER A 105 -9.05 1.48 9.77
C SER A 105 -9.40 0.05 10.19
N GLU A 106 -8.57 -0.94 9.85
CA GLU A 106 -8.78 -2.34 10.19
C GLU A 106 -7.70 -2.79 11.20
N PRO A 107 -8.09 -3.25 12.41
CA PRO A 107 -7.14 -3.53 13.49
C PRO A 107 -6.02 -4.52 13.16
N VAL A 108 -6.30 -5.58 12.40
CA VAL A 108 -5.29 -6.59 12.06
C VAL A 108 -4.26 -6.00 11.09
N ARG A 109 -4.72 -5.31 10.05
CA ARG A 109 -3.85 -4.60 9.10
C ARG A 109 -3.01 -3.53 9.78
N ARG A 110 -3.62 -2.73 10.67
CA ARG A 110 -2.92 -1.72 11.44
C ARG A 110 -1.77 -2.34 12.23
N TYR A 111 -2.05 -3.39 13.00
CA TYR A 111 -1.04 -4.09 13.80
C TYR A 111 0.13 -4.61 12.94
N ASP A 112 -0.16 -5.27 11.82
CA ASP A 112 0.88 -5.81 10.94
C ASP A 112 1.72 -4.70 10.29
N MET A 113 1.09 -3.59 9.89
CA MET A 113 1.78 -2.44 9.30
C MET A 113 2.63 -1.67 10.31
N GLU A 114 2.12 -1.42 11.52
CA GLU A 114 2.88 -0.81 12.61
C GLU A 114 4.11 -1.66 12.95
N ARG A 115 3.95 -2.99 13.01
CA ARG A 115 5.08 -3.90 13.19
C ARG A 115 6.07 -3.87 12.04
N ALA A 116 5.61 -3.83 10.79
CA ALA A 116 6.50 -3.75 9.64
C ALA A 116 7.32 -2.44 9.63
N ARG A 117 6.71 -1.33 10.08
CA ARG A 117 7.38 -0.04 10.26
C ARG A 117 8.41 -0.08 11.40
N ASP A 118 8.01 -0.57 12.56
CA ASP A 118 8.82 -0.50 13.79
C ASP A 118 9.86 -1.62 13.90
N GLN A 119 9.64 -2.75 13.19
CA GLN A 119 10.51 -3.92 13.18
C GLN A 119 10.81 -4.35 11.75
N PRO A 120 11.74 -3.68 11.04
CA PRO A 120 12.15 -4.08 9.70
C PRO A 120 12.98 -5.40 9.73
N SER A 121 12.35 -6.56 10.00
CA SER A 121 12.99 -7.88 9.93
C SER A 121 12.04 -9.06 9.63
N THR A 122 12.24 -9.68 8.46
CA THR A 122 12.28 -11.12 8.11
C THR A 122 11.21 -12.15 8.57
N GLN A 123 10.16 -11.82 9.34
CA GLN A 123 9.30 -12.87 9.95
C GLN A 123 7.77 -12.64 10.01
N ALA A 124 7.18 -11.65 9.32
CA ALA A 124 5.72 -11.43 9.39
C ALA A 124 4.85 -12.40 8.56
N ALA A 125 5.31 -13.62 8.29
CA ALA A 125 4.49 -14.68 7.69
C ALA A 125 4.66 -16.02 8.42
N ARG A 126 4.53 -16.01 9.76
CA ARG A 126 4.09 -17.23 10.46
C ARG A 126 2.62 -17.45 10.11
N LYS A 127 2.39 -18.41 9.20
CA LYS A 127 1.08 -18.98 8.81
C LYS A 127 0.07 -18.92 9.97
N ARG A 128 -1.05 -18.22 9.78
CA ARG A 128 -2.30 -18.56 10.48
C ARG A 128 -3.35 -18.91 9.43
N LYS A 129 -3.63 -20.22 9.38
CA LYS A 129 -4.81 -20.77 8.72
C LYS A 129 -6.01 -20.38 9.59
N TRP A 130 -6.95 -19.61 9.07
CA TRP A 130 -8.27 -19.51 9.70
C TRP A 130 -9.33 -19.94 8.69
N SER A 131 -9.94 -21.09 8.98
CA SER A 131 -11.18 -21.50 8.34
C SER A 131 -12.30 -20.65 8.94
N VAL A 132 -12.98 -19.86 8.12
CA VAL A 132 -14.32 -19.38 8.46
C VAL A 132 -15.29 -20.39 7.86
N LYS A 133 -16.04 -21.08 8.73
CA LYS A 133 -17.29 -21.75 8.37
C LYS A 133 -18.46 -20.83 8.75
N PRO A 134 -19.59 -20.96 8.06
CA PRO A 134 -20.43 -19.86 7.56
C PRO A 134 -21.10 -19.01 8.64
#